data_AF-A0AAV5J5P5-F1
#
_entry.id   AF-A0AAV5J5P5-F1
#
_cell.length_a   1.000
_cell.length_b   1.000
_cell.length_c   1.000
_cell.angle_alpha   90.00
_cell.angle_beta   90.00
_cell.angle_gamma   90.00
#
_symmetry.space_group_name_H-M   'P 1'
#
loop_
_entity.id
_entity.type
_entity.pdbx_description
1 polymer ?
#
loop_
_entity_poly.entity_id
_entity_poly.type
_entity_poly.pdbx_seq_one_letter_code
_entity_poly.pdbx_strand_id
1 'polypeptide(L)'
;MEDYLRRNFDVQHKRPSEEALLKWRSAVSIVKNPRRRFRMVADLAKRAEAQRKRENLQEKIRIALYVQKAALQFIDVPSAPSLELN
;
A
#
# COMPACT_ATOMS: atom_id res chain seq x y z
N MET A 1 -31.95 12.04 12.54
CA MET A 1 -31.95 10.99 11.49
C MET A 1 -30.65 10.19 11.49
N GLU A 2 -29.49 10.84 11.64
CA GLU A 2 -28.18 10.17 11.77
C GLU A 2 -28.10 9.15 12.91
N ASP A 3 -28.66 9.45 14.09
CA ASP A 3 -28.66 8.52 15.23
C ASP A 3 -29.43 7.22 14.96
N TYR A 4 -30.53 7.30 14.21
CA TYR A 4 -31.33 6.13 13.83
C TYR A 4 -30.57 5.24 12.85
N LEU A 5 -29.86 5.83 11.89
CA LEU A 5 -29.05 5.09 10.93
C LEU A 5 -27.86 4.42 11.62
N ARG A 6 -27.17 5.12 12.52
CA ARG A 6 -25.99 4.59 13.22
C ARG A 6 -26.31 3.44 14.18
N ARG A 7 -27.50 3.43 14.78
CA ARG A 7 -27.93 2.38 15.72
C ARG A 7 -28.49 1.14 15.02
N ASN A 8 -29.14 1.29 13.87
CA ASN A 8 -29.85 0.18 13.21
C ASN A 8 -29.13 -0.35 11.95
N PHE A 9 -28.25 0.46 11.36
CA PHE A 9 -27.57 0.16 10.11
C PHE A 9 -26.06 0.31 10.30
N ASP A 10 -25.45 -0.67 10.98
CA ASP A 10 -23.99 -0.87 10.92
C ASP A 10 -23.64 -1.51 9.56
N VAL A 11 -23.70 -0.70 8.51
CA VAL A 11 -23.48 -1.15 7.13
C VAL A 11 -21.99 -1.34 6.92
N GLN A 12 -21.60 -2.59 6.62
CA GLN A 12 -20.23 -2.89 6.23
C GLN A 12 -19.82 -2.02 5.04
N HIS A 13 -18.64 -1.40 5.15
CA HIS A 13 -18.08 -0.57 4.10
C HIS A 13 -18.01 -1.36 2.78
N LYS A 14 -18.32 -0.70 1.65
CA LYS A 14 -18.29 -1.31 0.30
C LYS A 14 -16.92 -1.94 -0.04
N ARG A 15 -15.84 -1.45 0.58
CA ARG A 15 -14.47 -1.97 0.45
C ARG A 15 -13.90 -2.20 1.86
N PRO A 16 -14.22 -3.33 2.49
CA PRO A 16 -13.72 -3.64 3.83
C PRO A 16 -12.20 -3.84 3.81
N SER A 17 -11.56 -3.68 4.97
CA SER A 17 -10.12 -3.92 5.13
C SER A 17 -9.77 -5.40 4.84
N GLU A 18 -8.51 -5.65 4.50
CA GLU A 18 -8.04 -7.01 4.23
C GLU A 18 -8.23 -7.93 5.46
N GLU A 19 -8.00 -7.41 6.66
CA GLU A 19 -8.23 -8.11 7.93
C GLU A 19 -9.70 -8.48 8.14
N ALA A 20 -10.62 -7.56 7.85
CA ALA A 20 -12.06 -7.83 7.93
C ALA A 20 -12.46 -8.92 6.92
N LEU A 21 -11.91 -8.90 5.71
CA LEU A 21 -12.13 -9.95 4.70
C LEU A 21 -11.58 -11.31 5.14
N LEU A 22 -10.41 -11.36 5.77
CA LEU A 22 -9.82 -12.59 6.32
C LEU A 22 -10.69 -13.17 7.44
N LYS A 23 -11.15 -12.32 8.37
CA LYS A 23 -12.06 -12.72 9.46
C LYS A 23 -13.38 -13.28 8.92
N TRP A 24 -13.97 -12.63 7.92
CA TRP A 24 -15.17 -13.12 7.24
C TRP A 24 -14.95 -14.47 6.56
N ARG A 25 -13.82 -14.65 5.85
CA ARG A 25 -13.47 -15.93 5.21
C ARG A 25 -13.28 -17.04 6.24
N SER A 26 -12.65 -16.75 7.37
CA SER A 26 -12.48 -17.69 8.47
C SER A 26 -13.84 -18.10 9.06
N ALA A 27 -14.74 -17.14 9.31
CA ALA A 27 -16.08 -17.40 9.84
C ALA A 27 -16.94 -18.24 8.87
N VAL A 28 -16.90 -17.96 7.57
CA VAL A 28 -17.69 -18.67 6.55
C VAL A 28 -17.05 -20.02 6.16
N SER A 29 -15.78 -20.26 6.53
CA SER A 29 -15.09 -21.53 6.22
C SER A 29 -15.75 -22.77 6.87
N ILE A 30 -16.50 -22.56 7.95
CA ILE A 30 -17.24 -23.56 8.72
C ILE A 30 -18.53 -24.02 7.99
N VAL A 31 -19.03 -23.27 6.99
CA VAL A 31 -20.29 -23.60 6.30
C VAL A 31 -20.09 -24.70 5.24
N LYS A 32 -20.93 -25.73 5.38
CA LYS A 32 -20.96 -27.11 4.82
C LYS A 32 -20.70 -27.37 3.31
N ASN A 33 -20.44 -26.39 2.44
CA ASN A 33 -20.27 -26.66 0.99
C ASN A 33 -18.99 -26.05 0.38
N PRO A 34 -17.86 -26.79 0.44
CA PRO A 34 -16.59 -26.38 -0.16
C PRO A 34 -16.63 -26.13 -1.67
N ARG A 35 -17.53 -26.80 -2.42
CA ARG A 35 -17.64 -26.67 -3.89
C ARG A 35 -18.34 -25.37 -4.32
N ARG A 36 -19.05 -24.71 -3.39
CA ARG A 36 -19.61 -23.35 -3.59
C ARG A 36 -18.69 -22.23 -3.10
N ARG A 37 -17.46 -22.55 -2.67
CA ARG A 37 -16.43 -21.54 -2.43
C ARG A 37 -16.23 -20.76 -3.72
N PHE A 38 -16.57 -19.49 -3.65
CA PHE A 38 -16.52 -18.54 -4.74
C PHE A 38 -15.26 -18.74 -5.61
N ARG A 39 -15.45 -19.29 -6.80
CA ARG A 39 -14.38 -19.54 -7.78
C ARG A 39 -13.78 -18.24 -8.34
N MET A 40 -14.46 -17.12 -8.11
CA MET A 40 -14.17 -15.77 -8.60
C MET A 40 -13.95 -14.76 -7.45
N VAL A 41 -13.31 -15.16 -6.33
CA VAL A 41 -12.83 -14.16 -5.35
C VAL A 41 -11.39 -13.83 -5.65
N ALA A 42 -11.06 -12.54 -5.60
CA ALA A 42 -9.69 -12.11 -5.64
C ALA A 42 -8.85 -12.83 -4.58
N ASP A 43 -7.68 -13.29 -5.01
CA ASP A 43 -6.69 -13.91 -4.15
C ASP A 43 -6.04 -12.82 -3.28
N LEU A 44 -6.29 -12.89 -1.96
CA LEU A 44 -5.79 -11.91 -1.00
C LEU A 44 -4.27 -12.03 -0.87
N ALA A 45 -3.72 -13.25 -0.87
CA ALA A 45 -2.29 -13.48 -0.74
C ALA A 45 -1.52 -12.86 -1.93
N LYS A 46 -2.02 -13.04 -3.15
CA LYS A 46 -1.41 -12.41 -4.34
C LYS A 46 -1.51 -10.89 -4.32
N ARG A 47 -2.58 -10.33 -3.75
CA ARG A 47 -2.70 -8.87 -3.58
C ARG A 47 -1.68 -8.33 -2.58
N ALA A 48 -1.53 -8.98 -1.43
CA ALA A 48 -0.54 -8.62 -0.44
C ALA A 48 0.88 -8.71 -1.02
N GLU A 49 1.17 -9.76 -1.79
CA GLU A 49 2.46 -9.92 -2.48
C GLU A 49 2.69 -8.80 -3.52
N ALA A 50 1.68 -8.48 -4.34
CA ALA A 50 1.77 -7.39 -5.30
C ALA A 50 1.98 -6.03 -4.62
N GLN A 51 1.33 -5.80 -3.47
CA GLN A 51 1.48 -4.57 -2.69
C GLN A 51 2.91 -4.43 -2.15
N ARG A 52 3.48 -5.51 -1.56
CA ARG A 52 4.89 -5.53 -1.11
C ARG A 52 5.86 -5.24 -2.26
N LYS A 53 5.62 -5.80 -3.44
CA LYS A 53 6.42 -5.54 -4.65
C LYS A 53 6.35 -4.07 -5.06
N ARG A 54 5.17 -3.44 -4.98
CA ARG A 54 4.98 -2.02 -5.30
C ARG A 54 5.72 -1.12 -4.32
N GLU A 55 5.62 -1.39 -3.02
CA GLU A 55 6.32 -0.63 -1.97
C GLU A 55 7.85 -0.71 -2.15
N ASN A 56 8.39 -1.91 -2.41
CA ASN A 56 9.82 -2.09 -2.68
C ASN A 56 10.27 -1.33 -3.94
N LEU A 57 9.45 -1.29 -4.99
CA LEU A 57 9.78 -0.56 -6.21
C LEU A 57 9.71 0.96 -5.99
N GLN A 58 8.72 1.44 -5.23
CA GLN A 58 8.59 2.85 -4.88
C GLN A 58 9.82 3.35 -4.13
N GLU A 59 10.32 2.57 -3.16
CA GLU A 59 11.51 2.97 -2.40
C GLU A 59 12.76 3.02 -3.28
N LYS A 60 12.93 2.05 -4.19
CA LYS A 60 14.05 2.07 -5.16
C LYS A 60 14.00 3.30 -6.06
N ILE A 61 12.83 3.64 -6.59
CA ILE A 61 12.65 4.83 -7.44
C ILE A 61 12.92 6.09 -6.62
N ARG A 62 12.40 6.16 -5.39
CA ARG A 62 12.61 7.29 -4.48
C ARG A 62 14.11 7.51 -4.23
N ILE A 63 14.84 6.46 -3.85
CA ILE A 63 16.29 6.52 -3.62
C ILE A 63 17.02 6.98 -4.87
N ALA A 64 16.73 6.41 -6.04
CA ALA A 64 17.37 6.79 -7.30
C ALA A 64 17.17 8.28 -7.62
N LEU A 65 15.97 8.81 -7.44
CA LEU A 65 15.67 10.22 -7.65
C LEU A 65 16.41 11.12 -6.65
N TYR A 66 16.48 10.74 -5.37
CA TYR A 66 17.25 11.50 -4.38
C TYR A 66 18.74 11.52 -4.69
N VAL A 67 19.32 10.38 -5.09
CA VAL A 67 20.73 10.29 -5.46
C VAL A 67 21.03 11.13 -6.69
N GLN A 68 20.19 11.06 -7.73
CA GLN A 68 20.35 11.91 -8.92
C GLN A 68 20.26 13.39 -8.57
N LYS A 69 19.29 13.78 -7.73
CA LYS A 69 19.17 15.16 -7.25
C LYS A 69 20.41 15.62 -6.50
N ALA A 70 20.93 14.81 -5.59
CA ALA A 70 22.15 15.13 -4.84
C ALA A 70 23.37 15.22 -5.78
N ALA A 71 23.52 14.29 -6.73
CA ALA A 71 24.61 14.32 -7.69
C ALA A 71 24.60 15.60 -8.53
N LEU A 72 23.43 16.03 -9.01
CA LEU A 72 23.28 17.30 -9.72
C LEU A 72 23.67 18.49 -8.83
N GLN A 73 23.26 18.48 -7.55
CA GLN A 73 23.67 19.52 -6.60
C GLN A 73 25.20 19.57 -6.42
N PHE A 74 25.90 18.43 -6.44
CA PHE A 74 27.37 18.43 -6.36
C PHE A 74 28.05 18.92 -7.64
N ILE A 75 27.43 18.72 -8.81
CA ILE A 75 27.94 19.19 -10.10
C ILE A 75 27.67 20.69 -10.29
N ASP A 76 26.48 21.16 -9.91
CA ASP A 76 26.04 22.55 -10.07
C ASP A 76 26.65 23.51 -9.04
N VAL A 77 27.25 23.00 -7.94
CA VAL A 77 28.06 23.85 -7.07
C VAL A 77 29.28 24.28 -7.87
N PRO A 78 29.43 25.58 -8.23
CA PRO A 78 30.67 26.05 -8.82
C PRO A 78 31.79 25.71 -7.84
N SER A 79 32.83 25.01 -8.31
CA SER A 79 34.04 24.77 -7.52
C SER A 79 34.38 26.06 -6.78
N ALA A 80 34.37 26.01 -5.44
CA ALA A 80 34.53 27.19 -4.61
C ALA A 80 35.70 28.05 -5.15
N PRO A 81 35.55 29.39 -5.17
CA PRO A 81 36.56 30.28 -5.70
C PRO A 81 37.89 29.92 -5.04
N SER A 82 38.88 29.65 -5.87
CA SER A 82 40.28 29.50 -5.47
C SER A 82 40.58 30.50 -4.37
N LEU A 83 41.07 30.00 -3.24
CA LEU A 83 41.58 30.80 -2.14
C LEU A 83 42.70 31.70 -2.69
N GLU A 84 42.32 32.89 -3.17
CA GLU A 84 43.22 34.01 -3.31
C GLU A 84 43.46 34.54 -1.89
N LEU A 85 44.51 34.04 -1.26
CA LEU A 85 45.09 34.69 -0.09
C LEU A 85 46.54 35.03 -0.43
N ASN A 86 46.73 36.35 -0.54
CA ASN A 86 47.98 37.11 -0.63
C ASN A 86 49.00 36.74 0.46
#